data_AF-A0A955NP37-F1
#
_entry.id   AF-A0A955NP37-F1
#
_cell.length_a   1.000
_cell.length_b   1.000
_cell.length_c   1.000
_cell.angle_alpha   90.00
_cell.angle_beta   90.00
_cell.angle_gamma   90.00
#
_symmetry.space_group_name_H-M   'P 1'
#
loop_
_entity.id
_entity.type
_entity.pdbx_description
1 polymer ?
#
loop_
_entity_poly.entity_id
_entity_poly.type
_entity_poly.pdbx_seq_one_letter_code
_entity_poly.pdbx_strand_id
1 'polypeptide(L)'
;HDAGELNEVQLQYFADRKPLEELYDLETDPEEIQNIAGSAEHREDLNRLRGAVDDWMARVHDVGFIPEFQLEEWLNGGGRYPNPDEPYAKLERRAPDIYGRSTNDWIDRLNGKDRLQRLEAAKVLGLVAPAVTDLLTRALKDPDPGVAYWAGVGLGNAQSESVVTALEDSLSEEAWGRKLGAATGLVGLGHLETALPIFEAALGTDNEYLRLYAIQVLEGVGPEDPMVKVLLKKGLEDESNYVVRCAHHGLGMPPKR
;
A
#
# COMPACT_ATOMS: atom_id res chain seq x y z
N HIS A 1 -16.88 -6.35 18.61
CA HIS A 1 -17.41 -6.29 17.24
C HIS A 1 -18.34 -7.48 17.00
N ASP A 2 -17.81 -8.69 16.85
CA ASP A 2 -18.55 -9.89 16.38
C ASP A 2 -19.73 -10.34 17.27
N ALA A 3 -19.74 -9.97 18.55
CA ALA A 3 -20.87 -10.20 19.46
C ALA A 3 -22.08 -9.25 19.22
N GLY A 4 -21.95 -8.24 18.36
CA GLY A 4 -23.01 -7.25 18.08
C GLY A 4 -23.21 -6.19 19.17
N GLU A 5 -22.33 -6.12 20.16
CA GLU A 5 -22.49 -5.29 21.39
C GLU A 5 -21.95 -3.85 21.25
N LEU A 6 -21.34 -3.50 20.12
CA LEU A 6 -20.74 -2.17 19.93
C LEU A 6 -21.79 -1.13 19.52
N ASN A 7 -21.67 0.08 20.07
CA ASN A 7 -22.46 1.24 19.63
C ASN A 7 -21.90 1.85 18.33
N GLU A 8 -22.65 2.77 17.72
CA GLU A 8 -22.29 3.42 16.45
C GLU A 8 -20.88 4.05 16.47
N VAL A 9 -20.52 4.75 17.54
CA VAL A 9 -19.19 5.36 17.71
C VAL A 9 -18.09 4.30 17.76
N GLN A 10 -18.28 3.24 18.54
CA GLN A 10 -17.32 2.15 18.64
C GLN A 10 -17.18 1.38 17.32
N LEU A 11 -18.25 1.25 16.53
CA LEU A 11 -18.23 0.61 15.22
C LEU A 11 -17.37 1.38 14.20
N GLN A 12 -17.17 2.69 14.35
CA GLN A 12 -16.28 3.48 13.47
C GLN A 12 -14.81 3.00 13.49
N TYR A 13 -14.39 2.34 14.58
CA TYR A 13 -13.05 1.75 14.69
C TYR A 13 -12.92 0.39 13.99
N PHE A 14 -14.04 -0.27 13.69
CA PHE A 14 -14.12 -1.58 13.04
C PHE A 14 -14.79 -1.53 11.66
N ALA A 15 -15.05 -0.33 11.12
CA ALA A 15 -15.69 -0.16 9.83
C ALA A 15 -14.84 -0.77 8.70
N ASP A 16 -15.50 -1.49 7.76
CA ASP A 16 -14.86 -2.18 6.62
C ASP A 16 -13.92 -1.27 5.81
N ARG A 17 -14.19 0.04 5.81
CA ARG A 17 -13.33 1.07 5.22
C ARG A 17 -13.30 2.31 6.09
N LYS A 18 -12.11 2.81 6.37
CA LYS A 18 -11.89 4.14 6.95
C LYS A 18 -12.10 5.24 5.89
N PRO A 19 -12.48 6.46 6.28
CA PRO A 19 -12.40 7.63 5.40
C PRO A 19 -10.96 7.82 4.90
N LEU A 20 -10.79 8.42 3.71
CA LEU A 20 -9.47 8.70 3.14
C LEU A 20 -8.66 9.68 4.01
N GLU A 21 -9.34 10.56 4.73
CA GLU A 21 -8.75 11.60 5.57
C GLU A 21 -9.71 11.91 6.73
N GLU A 22 -9.14 12.13 7.92
CA GLU A 22 -9.90 12.48 9.12
C GLU A 22 -9.32 13.77 9.72
N LEU A 23 -10.20 14.64 10.22
CA LEU A 23 -9.86 15.88 10.92
C LEU A 23 -10.78 16.00 12.12
N TYR A 24 -10.24 16.39 13.27
CA TYR A 24 -10.97 16.56 14.52
C TYR A 24 -10.65 17.93 15.12
N ASP A 25 -11.65 18.55 15.76
CA ASP A 25 -11.46 19.74 16.58
C ASP A 25 -11.40 19.33 18.05
N LEU A 26 -10.20 19.31 18.63
CA LEU A 26 -9.97 18.84 20.00
C LEU A 26 -10.57 19.75 21.09
N GLU A 27 -11.04 20.96 20.77
CA GLU A 27 -11.75 21.82 21.73
C GLU A 27 -13.23 21.42 21.86
N THR A 28 -13.88 21.01 20.76
CA THR A 28 -15.30 20.63 20.74
C THR A 28 -15.54 19.11 20.72
N ASP A 29 -14.55 18.34 20.28
CA ASP A 29 -14.52 16.88 20.19
C ASP A 29 -13.19 16.30 20.73
N PRO A 30 -12.97 16.32 22.07
CA PRO A 30 -11.72 15.83 22.67
C PRO A 30 -11.48 14.32 22.57
N GLU A 31 -12.47 13.56 22.10
CA GLU A 31 -12.43 12.10 21.93
C GLU A 31 -12.23 11.67 20.45
N GLU A 32 -12.06 12.62 19.52
CA GLU A 32 -11.78 12.37 18.09
C GLU A 32 -12.84 11.48 17.39
N ILE A 33 -14.12 11.78 17.64
CA ILE A 33 -15.27 10.99 17.16
C ILE A 33 -15.93 11.62 15.91
N GLN A 34 -15.90 12.94 15.77
CA GLN A 34 -16.57 13.68 14.70
C GLN A 34 -15.57 14.12 13.63
N ASN A 35 -15.40 13.28 12.60
CA ASN A 35 -14.58 13.62 11.44
C ASN A 35 -15.17 14.82 10.66
N ILE A 36 -14.55 15.99 10.80
CA ILE A 36 -14.93 17.26 10.18
C ILE A 36 -14.15 17.58 8.88
N ALA A 37 -13.38 16.65 8.31
CA ALA A 37 -12.61 16.88 7.07
C ALA A 37 -13.48 17.25 5.85
N GLY A 38 -14.76 16.84 5.87
CA GLY A 38 -15.77 17.23 4.89
C GLY A 38 -16.25 18.69 5.03
N SER A 39 -16.09 19.31 6.20
CA SER A 39 -16.65 20.63 6.52
C SER A 39 -16.09 21.75 5.63
N ALA A 40 -16.98 22.63 5.17
CA ALA A 40 -16.60 23.81 4.41
C ALA A 40 -15.97 24.89 5.30
N GLU A 41 -16.41 24.97 6.56
CA GLU A 41 -15.91 25.93 7.57
C GLU A 41 -14.45 25.65 7.94
N HIS A 42 -14.11 24.38 8.15
CA HIS A 42 -12.78 23.93 8.56
C HIS A 42 -11.81 23.71 7.38
N ARG A 43 -12.17 24.19 6.18
CA ARG A 43 -11.40 23.94 4.95
C ARG A 43 -10.02 24.61 4.98
N GLU A 44 -9.89 25.77 5.61
CA GLU A 44 -8.61 26.47 5.76
C GLU A 44 -7.66 25.71 6.68
N ASP A 45 -8.14 25.24 7.84
CA ASP A 45 -7.35 24.43 8.77
C ASP A 45 -6.95 23.09 8.20
N LEU A 46 -7.84 22.40 7.49
CA LEU A 46 -7.50 21.16 6.79
C LEU A 46 -6.35 21.39 5.79
N ASN A 47 -6.43 22.46 5.00
CA ASN A 47 -5.38 22.79 4.03
C ASN A 47 -4.06 23.20 4.71
N ARG A 48 -4.13 23.92 5.84
CA ARG A 48 -2.97 24.27 6.69
C ARG A 48 -2.29 23.03 7.27
N LEU A 49 -3.05 22.10 7.86
CA LEU A 49 -2.53 20.88 8.48
C LEU A 49 -1.94 19.93 7.45
N ARG A 50 -2.65 19.68 6.34
CA ARG A 50 -2.07 19.01 5.17
C ARG A 50 -0.74 19.66 4.78
N GLY A 51 -0.65 20.99 4.80
CA GLY A 51 0.54 21.74 4.37
C GLY A 51 1.75 21.47 5.26
N ALA A 52 1.53 21.43 6.58
CA ALA A 52 2.54 21.04 7.55
C ALA A 52 3.03 19.59 7.36
N VAL A 53 2.17 18.68 6.89
CA VAL A 53 2.57 17.29 6.55
C VAL A 53 3.46 17.25 5.30
N ASP A 54 3.08 17.93 4.21
CA ASP A 54 3.93 18.04 3.00
C ASP A 54 5.30 18.64 3.33
N ASP A 55 5.32 19.77 4.06
CA ASP A 55 6.55 20.44 4.50
C ASP A 55 7.39 19.57 5.44
N TRP A 56 6.77 18.71 6.25
CA TRP A 56 7.47 17.75 7.10
C TRP A 56 8.11 16.62 6.30
N MET A 57 7.34 15.93 5.46
CA MET A 57 7.83 14.85 4.61
C MET A 57 8.99 15.31 3.71
N ALA A 58 8.86 16.50 3.11
CA ALA A 58 9.91 17.12 2.33
C ALA A 58 11.17 17.47 3.16
N ARG A 59 11.00 17.90 4.42
CA ARG A 59 12.10 18.27 5.33
C ARG A 59 12.87 17.06 5.89
N VAL A 60 12.20 15.93 6.09
CA VAL A 60 12.84 14.71 6.63
C VAL A 60 13.21 13.69 5.55
N HIS A 61 12.91 14.00 4.28
CA HIS A 61 13.06 13.09 3.14
C HIS A 61 12.32 11.77 3.37
N ASP A 62 11.03 11.88 3.70
CA ASP A 62 10.19 10.73 4.07
C ASP A 62 10.02 9.77 2.89
N VAL A 63 10.65 8.60 3.04
CA VAL A 63 10.65 7.50 2.07
C VAL A 63 9.53 6.49 2.29
N GLY A 64 8.58 6.72 3.20
CA GLY A 64 7.50 5.79 3.59
C GLY A 64 6.50 5.39 2.50
N PHE A 65 6.67 5.87 1.27
CA PHE A 65 6.00 5.33 0.08
C PHE A 65 6.78 4.19 -0.59
N ILE A 66 8.10 4.11 -0.45
CA ILE A 66 8.94 3.07 -1.08
C ILE A 66 8.69 1.73 -0.35
N PRO A 67 8.35 0.64 -1.06
CA PRO A 67 8.27 -0.68 -0.44
C PRO A 67 9.61 -1.09 0.18
N GLU A 68 9.62 -1.65 1.39
CA GLU A 68 10.87 -1.86 2.14
C GLU A 68 11.84 -2.81 1.43
N PHE A 69 11.35 -3.82 0.70
CA PHE A 69 12.20 -4.68 -0.14
C PHE A 69 12.91 -3.90 -1.25
N GLN A 70 12.25 -2.87 -1.80
CA GLN A 70 12.80 -2.02 -2.84
C GLN A 70 13.83 -1.04 -2.26
N LEU A 71 13.58 -0.56 -1.04
CA LEU A 71 14.49 0.29 -0.28
C LEU A 71 15.77 -0.47 0.09
N GLU A 72 15.66 -1.72 0.53
CA GLU A 72 16.80 -2.60 0.83
C GLU A 72 17.64 -2.90 -0.42
N GLU A 73 17.01 -3.20 -1.56
CA GLU A 73 17.72 -3.36 -2.84
C GLU A 73 18.54 -2.12 -3.20
N TRP A 74 18.00 -0.92 -2.96
CA TRP A 74 18.72 0.34 -3.21
C TRP A 74 19.87 0.56 -2.23
N LEU A 75 19.69 0.24 -0.95
CA LEU A 75 20.75 0.34 0.07
C LEU A 75 21.91 -0.64 -0.19
N ASN A 76 21.59 -1.83 -0.70
CA ASN A 76 22.56 -2.87 -1.06
C ASN A 76 23.19 -2.66 -2.46
N GLY A 77 22.94 -1.52 -3.12
CA GLY A 77 23.58 -1.14 -4.39
C GLY A 77 22.94 -1.71 -5.65
N GLY A 78 21.81 -2.41 -5.54
CA GLY A 78 20.99 -2.83 -6.69
C GLY A 78 20.22 -1.67 -7.34
N GLY A 79 20.14 -0.52 -6.67
CA GLY A 79 19.58 0.72 -7.21
C GLY A 79 20.28 1.97 -6.69
N ARG A 80 19.83 3.14 -7.14
CA ARG A 80 20.28 4.43 -6.62
C ARG A 80 19.36 4.85 -5.48
N TYR A 81 19.86 4.95 -4.25
CA TYR A 81 19.12 5.61 -3.16
C TYR A 81 18.82 7.08 -3.55
N PRO A 82 17.62 7.63 -3.26
CA PRO A 82 17.30 9.03 -3.57
C PRO A 82 18.27 9.94 -2.81
N ASN A 83 18.81 10.95 -3.49
CA ASN A 83 19.76 11.85 -2.84
C ASN A 83 19.01 12.70 -1.81
N PRO A 84 19.42 12.81 -0.54
CA PRO A 84 18.84 13.79 0.38
C PRO A 84 18.99 15.24 -0.15
N ASP A 85 19.98 15.54 -1.00
CA ASP A 85 20.07 16.85 -1.66
C ASP A 85 19.18 17.01 -2.92
N GLU A 86 18.44 15.96 -3.35
CA GLU A 86 17.40 16.10 -4.38
C GLU A 86 16.13 16.65 -3.71
N PRO A 87 15.70 17.90 -4.03
CA PRO A 87 14.58 18.52 -3.35
C PRO A 87 13.26 17.86 -3.74
N TYR A 88 12.43 17.52 -2.76
CA TYR A 88 10.99 17.37 -2.99
C TYR A 88 10.49 18.66 -3.64
N ALA A 89 10.01 18.57 -4.88
CA ALA A 89 9.51 19.74 -5.60
C ALA A 89 8.37 20.38 -4.80
N LYS A 90 8.51 21.67 -4.46
CA LYS A 90 7.49 22.39 -3.68
C LYS A 90 6.13 22.31 -4.36
N LEU A 91 5.12 22.03 -3.55
CA LEU A 91 3.85 21.50 -4.01
C LEU A 91 2.81 22.61 -4.13
N GLU A 92 2.53 23.07 -5.34
CA GLU A 92 1.31 23.83 -5.58
C GLU A 92 0.10 22.90 -5.44
N ARG A 93 -0.94 23.38 -4.73
CA ARG A 93 -2.15 22.61 -4.44
C ARG A 93 -3.34 23.18 -5.16
N ARG A 94 -4.17 22.30 -5.71
CA ARG A 94 -5.49 22.61 -6.25
C ARG A 94 -6.49 21.66 -5.64
N ALA A 95 -7.57 22.22 -5.12
CA ALA A 95 -8.61 21.47 -4.44
C ALA A 95 -9.63 20.88 -5.43
N PRO A 96 -10.32 19.78 -5.08
CA PRO A 96 -9.92 18.69 -4.19
C PRO A 96 -9.67 17.39 -4.99
N ASP A 97 -9.22 16.34 -4.28
CA ASP A 97 -9.71 14.95 -4.40
C ASP A 97 -9.08 14.12 -3.27
N ILE A 98 -7.77 13.84 -3.35
CA ILE A 98 -7.04 12.91 -2.47
C ILE A 98 -5.90 13.63 -1.77
N TYR A 99 -5.89 13.62 -0.43
CA TYR A 99 -4.92 14.33 0.43
C TYR A 99 -4.70 15.81 0.06
N GLY A 100 -5.74 16.48 -0.47
CA GLY A 100 -5.67 17.89 -0.89
C GLY A 100 -5.03 18.16 -2.26
N ARG A 101 -4.74 17.12 -3.06
CA ARG A 101 -4.41 17.23 -4.50
C ARG A 101 -5.55 16.66 -5.33
N SER A 102 -5.76 17.16 -6.55
CA SER A 102 -6.74 16.56 -7.46
C SER A 102 -6.23 15.22 -8.03
N THR A 103 -7.15 14.37 -8.48
CA THR A 103 -6.81 13.11 -9.16
C THR A 103 -5.96 13.38 -10.39
N ASN A 104 -6.25 14.46 -11.13
CA ASN A 104 -5.44 14.87 -12.29
C ASN A 104 -4.00 15.26 -11.90
N ASP A 105 -3.78 15.94 -10.78
CA ASP A 105 -2.42 16.25 -10.32
C ASP A 105 -1.63 14.97 -9.99
N TRP A 106 -2.29 13.94 -9.45
CA TRP A 106 -1.70 12.62 -9.23
C TRP A 106 -1.45 11.85 -10.55
N ILE A 107 -2.35 11.96 -11.52
CA ILE A 107 -2.16 11.40 -12.88
C ILE A 107 -0.95 12.05 -13.55
N ASP A 108 -0.80 13.37 -13.48
CA ASP A 108 0.34 14.09 -14.07
C ASP A 108 1.67 13.68 -13.39
N ARG A 109 1.65 13.46 -12.06
CA ARG A 109 2.80 12.91 -11.32
C ARG A 109 3.18 11.52 -11.79
N LEU A 110 2.22 10.61 -11.96
CA LEU A 110 2.47 9.24 -12.43
C LEU A 110 2.95 9.19 -13.89
N ASN A 111 2.60 10.17 -14.73
CA ASN A 111 3.19 10.32 -16.07
C ASN A 111 4.53 11.11 -16.08
N GLY A 112 5.00 11.55 -14.91
CA GLY A 112 6.18 12.40 -14.74
C GLY A 112 7.52 11.66 -14.83
N LYS A 113 8.60 12.43 -15.04
CA LYS A 113 9.97 11.87 -15.12
C LYS A 113 10.58 11.49 -13.77
N ASP A 114 10.14 12.16 -12.70
CA ASP A 114 10.60 11.93 -11.34
C ASP A 114 10.03 10.62 -10.79
N ARG A 115 10.90 9.66 -10.47
CA ARG A 115 10.49 8.33 -9.99
C ARG A 115 9.83 8.36 -8.60
N LEU A 116 10.22 9.27 -7.70
CA LEU A 116 9.64 9.35 -6.36
C LEU A 116 8.22 9.89 -6.46
N GLN A 117 8.00 10.91 -7.31
CA GLN A 117 6.67 11.43 -7.60
C GLN A 117 5.78 10.39 -8.30
N ARG A 118 6.32 9.57 -9.22
CA ARG A 118 5.58 8.44 -9.80
C ARG A 118 5.19 7.39 -8.75
N LEU A 119 6.11 7.07 -7.84
CA LEU A 119 5.91 6.02 -6.84
C LEU A 119 4.87 6.45 -5.79
N GLU A 120 5.01 7.67 -5.25
CA GLU A 120 3.99 8.30 -4.40
C GLU A 120 2.62 8.33 -5.12
N ALA A 121 2.57 8.78 -6.37
CA ALA A 121 1.34 8.84 -7.14
C ALA A 121 0.72 7.46 -7.39
N ALA A 122 1.49 6.42 -7.69
CA ALA A 122 0.98 5.06 -7.86
C ALA A 122 0.35 4.54 -6.55
N LYS A 123 1.01 4.75 -5.40
CA LYS A 123 0.50 4.38 -4.07
C LYS A 123 -0.82 5.09 -3.76
N VAL A 124 -0.91 6.40 -4.02
CA VAL A 124 -2.11 7.20 -3.75
C VAL A 124 -3.26 6.87 -4.72
N LEU A 125 -2.96 6.73 -6.02
CA LEU A 125 -3.96 6.39 -7.04
C LEU A 125 -4.52 4.96 -6.87
N GLY A 126 -3.76 4.05 -6.28
CA GLY A 126 -4.25 2.71 -5.90
C GLY A 126 -5.41 2.70 -4.89
N LEU A 127 -5.63 3.80 -4.16
CA LEU A 127 -6.78 3.98 -3.26
C LEU A 127 -8.08 4.26 -4.01
N VAL A 128 -7.99 4.77 -5.25
CA VAL A 128 -9.13 5.11 -6.13
C VAL A 128 -9.11 4.32 -7.43
N ALA A 129 -8.47 3.15 -7.42
CA ALA A 129 -8.13 2.37 -8.61
C ALA A 129 -9.25 2.22 -9.67
N PRO A 130 -10.54 1.98 -9.34
CA PRO A 130 -11.61 1.90 -10.34
C PRO A 130 -11.76 3.14 -11.24
N ALA A 131 -11.32 4.32 -10.80
CA ALA A 131 -11.35 5.56 -11.58
C ALA A 131 -10.12 5.74 -12.50
N VAL A 132 -9.05 4.94 -12.30
CA VAL A 132 -7.73 5.11 -12.93
C VAL A 132 -7.11 3.79 -13.41
N THR A 133 -7.92 2.74 -13.56
CA THR A 133 -7.53 1.38 -13.97
C THR A 133 -6.56 1.38 -15.16
N ASP A 134 -6.91 2.03 -16.27
CA ASP A 134 -6.06 2.09 -17.48
C ASP A 134 -4.70 2.77 -17.27
N LEU A 135 -4.57 3.63 -16.26
CA LEU A 135 -3.30 4.26 -15.91
C LEU A 135 -2.45 3.33 -15.05
N LEU A 136 -3.05 2.66 -14.06
CA LEU A 136 -2.33 1.67 -13.24
C LEU A 136 -1.89 0.46 -14.08
N THR A 137 -2.72 -0.01 -15.02
CA THR A 137 -2.34 -1.07 -15.99
C THR A 137 -1.13 -0.69 -16.85
N ARG A 138 -0.96 0.60 -17.17
CA ARG A 138 0.26 1.10 -17.83
C ARG A 138 1.44 1.18 -16.86
N ALA A 139 1.20 1.60 -15.61
CA ALA A 139 2.22 1.73 -14.57
C ALA A 139 2.82 0.40 -14.09
N LEU A 140 2.15 -0.75 -14.32
CA LEU A 140 2.78 -2.08 -14.19
C LEU A 140 4.10 -2.19 -14.98
N LYS A 141 4.21 -1.48 -16.11
CA LYS A 141 5.37 -1.48 -17.00
C LYS A 141 6.37 -0.35 -16.72
N ASP A 142 6.23 0.37 -15.60
CA ASP A 142 7.18 1.42 -15.21
C ASP A 142 8.60 0.83 -15.04
N PRO A 143 9.66 1.56 -15.43
CA PRO A 143 11.04 1.12 -15.19
C PRO A 143 11.43 1.06 -13.70
N ASP A 144 10.71 1.73 -12.80
CA ASP A 144 10.91 1.61 -11.35
C ASP A 144 10.02 0.48 -10.78
N PRO A 145 10.59 -0.60 -10.21
CA PRO A 145 9.76 -1.72 -9.74
C PRO A 145 8.92 -1.39 -8.51
N GLY A 146 9.22 -0.30 -7.77
CA GLY A 146 8.37 0.21 -6.70
C GLY A 146 7.10 0.87 -7.24
N VAL A 147 7.18 1.56 -8.38
CA VAL A 147 6.00 2.07 -9.11
C VAL A 147 5.14 0.91 -9.62
N ALA A 148 5.78 -0.09 -10.24
CA ALA A 148 5.10 -1.29 -10.72
C ALA A 148 4.44 -2.10 -9.59
N TYR A 149 5.07 -2.16 -8.41
CA TYR A 149 4.51 -2.78 -7.21
C TYR A 149 3.18 -2.12 -6.81
N TRP A 150 3.18 -0.80 -6.58
CA TRP A 150 1.96 -0.10 -6.16
C TRP A 150 0.89 -0.07 -7.24
N ALA A 151 1.28 -0.08 -8.52
CA ALA A 151 0.34 -0.26 -9.61
C ALA A 151 -0.39 -1.61 -9.53
N GLY A 152 0.33 -2.72 -9.31
CA GLY A 152 -0.26 -4.05 -9.14
C GLY A 152 -1.16 -4.16 -7.90
N VAL A 153 -0.70 -3.69 -6.75
CA VAL A 153 -1.49 -3.64 -5.52
C VAL A 153 -2.77 -2.81 -5.71
N GLY A 154 -2.64 -1.63 -6.32
CA GLY A 154 -3.78 -0.76 -6.63
C GLY A 154 -4.79 -1.42 -7.57
N LEU A 155 -4.32 -2.16 -8.58
CA LEU A 155 -5.21 -2.91 -9.49
C LEU A 155 -6.01 -4.02 -8.81
N GLY A 156 -5.52 -4.57 -7.69
CA GLY A 156 -6.34 -5.45 -6.82
C GLY A 156 -7.61 -4.77 -6.32
N ASN A 157 -7.58 -3.45 -6.10
CA ASN A 157 -8.73 -2.64 -5.69
C ASN A 157 -9.61 -2.18 -6.87
N ALA A 158 -9.22 -2.44 -8.13
CA ALA A 158 -9.93 -1.93 -9.30
C ALA A 158 -11.28 -2.62 -9.56
N GLN A 159 -11.56 -3.76 -8.90
CA GLN A 159 -12.80 -4.54 -9.04
C GLN A 159 -13.14 -4.88 -10.50
N SER A 160 -12.13 -5.19 -11.31
CA SER A 160 -12.28 -5.40 -12.75
C SER A 160 -11.45 -6.57 -13.25
N GLU A 161 -12.11 -7.60 -13.77
CA GLU A 161 -11.45 -8.75 -14.43
C GLU A 161 -10.60 -8.35 -15.66
N SER A 162 -10.83 -7.16 -16.23
CA SER A 162 -10.13 -6.69 -17.43
C SER A 162 -8.62 -6.52 -17.26
N VAL A 163 -8.12 -6.43 -16.03
CA VAL A 163 -6.68 -6.26 -15.74
C VAL A 163 -5.98 -7.56 -15.35
N VAL A 164 -6.70 -8.66 -15.15
CA VAL A 164 -6.15 -9.96 -14.71
C VAL A 164 -5.03 -10.40 -15.65
N THR A 165 -5.27 -10.45 -16.96
CA THR A 165 -4.22 -10.82 -17.95
C THR A 165 -2.99 -9.91 -17.89
N ALA A 166 -3.14 -8.61 -17.61
CA ALA A 166 -1.99 -7.70 -17.49
C ALA A 166 -1.18 -7.94 -16.20
N LEU A 167 -1.85 -8.38 -15.12
CA LEU A 167 -1.19 -8.81 -13.88
C LEU A 167 -0.50 -10.18 -14.09
N GLU A 168 -1.15 -11.14 -14.75
CA GLU A 168 -0.58 -12.45 -15.10
C GLU A 168 0.68 -12.33 -15.96
N ASP A 169 0.64 -11.51 -17.03
CA ASP A 169 1.81 -11.17 -17.84
C ASP A 169 2.97 -10.64 -16.98
N SER A 170 2.64 -9.83 -15.96
CA SER A 170 3.62 -9.19 -15.07
C SER A 170 4.28 -10.15 -14.07
N LEU A 171 3.78 -11.38 -13.91
CA LEU A 171 4.38 -12.41 -13.05
C LEU A 171 5.64 -13.04 -13.66
N SER A 172 5.81 -12.94 -14.99
CA SER A 172 6.95 -13.55 -15.71
C SER A 172 8.22 -12.68 -15.70
N GLU A 173 8.16 -11.51 -15.08
CA GLU A 173 9.18 -10.45 -15.15
C GLU A 173 10.28 -10.63 -14.08
N GLU A 174 11.51 -10.16 -14.35
CA GLU A 174 12.64 -10.40 -13.43
C GLU A 174 12.50 -9.64 -12.09
N ALA A 175 12.01 -8.40 -12.12
CA ALA A 175 11.99 -7.51 -10.97
C ALA A 175 10.94 -7.93 -9.91
N TRP A 176 11.37 -8.03 -8.65
CA TRP A 176 10.51 -8.48 -7.56
C TRP A 176 9.31 -7.57 -7.30
N GLY A 177 9.47 -6.25 -7.35
CA GLY A 177 8.36 -5.32 -7.12
C GLY A 177 7.21 -5.52 -8.12
N ARG A 178 7.53 -5.73 -9.40
CA ARG A 178 6.54 -6.00 -10.46
C ARG A 178 5.80 -7.32 -10.23
N LYS A 179 6.53 -8.42 -9.99
CA LYS A 179 5.95 -9.75 -9.68
C LYS A 179 5.07 -9.73 -8.45
N LEU A 180 5.58 -9.18 -7.35
CA LEU A 180 4.95 -9.22 -6.05
C LEU A 180 3.70 -8.33 -6.02
N GLY A 181 3.77 -7.13 -6.59
CA GLY A 181 2.61 -6.25 -6.70
C GLY A 181 1.54 -6.84 -7.61
N ALA A 182 1.92 -7.47 -8.72
CA ALA A 182 0.98 -8.16 -9.59
C ALA A 182 0.31 -9.38 -8.91
N ALA A 183 1.09 -10.19 -8.18
CA ALA A 183 0.57 -11.30 -7.38
C ALA A 183 -0.40 -10.83 -6.28
N THR A 184 -0.06 -9.76 -5.56
CA THR A 184 -0.97 -9.13 -4.57
C THR A 184 -2.25 -8.61 -5.23
N GLY A 185 -2.13 -8.00 -6.42
CA GLY A 185 -3.29 -7.55 -7.21
C GLY A 185 -4.22 -8.70 -7.61
N LEU A 186 -3.66 -9.83 -8.06
CA LEU A 186 -4.40 -11.04 -8.39
C LEU A 186 -5.14 -11.62 -7.18
N VAL A 187 -4.51 -11.66 -6.00
CA VAL A 187 -5.19 -12.06 -4.75
C VAL A 187 -6.37 -11.14 -4.44
N GLY A 188 -6.21 -9.82 -4.59
CA GLY A 188 -7.29 -8.84 -4.40
C GLY A 188 -8.48 -9.03 -5.36
N LEU A 189 -8.25 -9.59 -6.54
CA LEU A 189 -9.27 -9.95 -7.52
C LEU A 189 -9.78 -11.41 -7.39
N GLY A 190 -9.27 -12.19 -6.42
CA GLY A 190 -9.69 -13.59 -6.18
C GLY A 190 -8.90 -14.66 -6.93
N HIS A 191 -7.85 -14.29 -7.67
CA HIS A 191 -7.01 -15.20 -8.49
C HIS A 191 -5.83 -15.76 -7.68
N LEU A 192 -6.12 -16.33 -6.51
CA LEU A 192 -5.12 -16.81 -5.54
C LEU A 192 -4.19 -17.89 -6.12
N GLU A 193 -4.74 -18.89 -6.83
CA GLU A 193 -3.98 -20.03 -7.35
C GLU A 193 -2.83 -19.59 -8.27
N THR A 194 -3.06 -18.58 -9.12
CA THR A 194 -2.05 -18.01 -10.02
C THR A 194 -0.97 -17.22 -9.27
N ALA A 195 -1.29 -16.63 -8.12
CA ALA A 195 -0.38 -15.80 -7.34
C ALA A 195 0.51 -16.59 -6.36
N LEU A 196 0.04 -17.73 -5.85
CA LEU A 196 0.72 -18.55 -4.84
C LEU A 196 2.21 -18.87 -5.14
N PRO A 197 2.63 -19.22 -6.37
CA PRO A 197 4.03 -19.52 -6.67
C PRO A 197 4.98 -18.33 -6.44
N ILE A 198 4.49 -17.09 -6.58
CA ILE A 198 5.30 -15.88 -6.34
C ILE A 198 5.55 -15.69 -4.84
N PHE A 199 4.54 -15.93 -3.99
CA PHE A 199 4.71 -15.86 -2.53
C PHE A 199 5.58 -17.00 -1.99
N GLU A 200 5.44 -18.22 -2.52
CA GLU A 200 6.32 -19.35 -2.16
C GLU A 200 7.80 -19.05 -2.50
N ALA A 201 8.04 -18.49 -3.70
CA ALA A 201 9.36 -18.09 -4.15
C ALA A 201 9.93 -16.93 -3.31
N ALA A 202 9.12 -15.91 -2.99
CA ALA A 202 9.52 -14.81 -2.13
C ALA A 202 9.94 -15.28 -0.73
N LEU A 203 9.17 -16.20 -0.12
CA LEU A 203 9.50 -16.90 1.13
C LEU A 203 10.75 -17.79 1.04
N GLY A 204 11.34 -17.97 -0.15
CA GLY A 204 12.61 -18.67 -0.36
C GLY A 204 13.81 -17.73 -0.59
N THR A 205 13.64 -16.41 -0.46
CA THR A 205 14.72 -15.44 -0.69
C THR A 205 15.43 -15.04 0.61
N ASP A 206 16.70 -14.66 0.48
CA ASP A 206 17.49 -14.11 1.60
C ASP A 206 17.00 -12.71 2.05
N ASN A 207 16.13 -12.05 1.28
CA ASN A 207 15.58 -10.72 1.55
C ASN A 207 14.41 -10.79 2.54
N GLU A 208 14.60 -10.29 3.78
CA GLU A 208 13.57 -10.33 4.83
C GLU A 208 12.26 -9.66 4.39
N TYR A 209 12.33 -8.52 3.70
CA TYR A 209 11.14 -7.76 3.32
C TYR A 209 10.31 -8.45 2.22
N LEU A 210 10.92 -9.19 1.30
CA LEU A 210 10.18 -10.04 0.34
C LEU A 210 9.45 -11.17 1.06
N ARG A 211 10.10 -11.80 2.05
CA ARG A 211 9.45 -12.83 2.91
C ARG A 211 8.30 -12.21 3.72
N LEU A 212 8.49 -11.01 4.26
CA LEU A 212 7.48 -10.28 5.03
C LEU A 212 6.26 -9.90 4.19
N TYR A 213 6.47 -9.32 3.00
CA TYR A 213 5.37 -8.94 2.12
C TYR A 213 4.57 -10.16 1.65
N ALA A 214 5.26 -11.26 1.34
CA ALA A 214 4.61 -12.52 0.99
C ALA A 214 3.78 -13.08 2.16
N ILE A 215 4.33 -13.11 3.38
CA ILE A 215 3.60 -13.64 4.54
C ILE A 215 2.41 -12.76 4.92
N GLN A 216 2.47 -11.44 4.73
CA GLN A 216 1.35 -10.51 5.00
C GLN A 216 0.17 -10.74 4.06
N VAL A 217 0.41 -11.01 2.77
CA VAL A 217 -0.68 -11.37 1.84
C VAL A 217 -1.30 -12.71 2.24
N LEU A 218 -0.48 -13.70 2.58
CA LEU A 218 -0.93 -15.03 3.03
C LEU A 218 -1.68 -14.96 4.37
N GLU A 219 -1.27 -14.08 5.28
CA GLU A 219 -1.95 -13.76 6.54
C GLU A 219 -3.35 -13.19 6.30
N GLY A 220 -3.49 -12.28 5.33
CA GLY A 220 -4.79 -11.71 4.94
C GLY A 220 -5.74 -12.70 4.24
N VAL A 221 -5.21 -13.70 3.54
CA VAL A 221 -6.01 -14.79 2.94
C VAL A 221 -6.43 -15.83 4.00
N GLY A 222 -5.55 -16.11 4.96
CA GLY A 222 -5.84 -16.98 6.10
C GLY A 222 -5.68 -18.49 5.83
N PRO A 223 -5.83 -19.33 6.88
CA PRO A 223 -5.33 -20.70 6.90
C PRO A 223 -6.36 -21.75 6.48
N GLU A 224 -7.48 -21.31 5.90
CA GLU A 224 -8.53 -22.18 5.36
C GLU A 224 -8.17 -22.70 3.97
N ASP A 225 -7.40 -21.94 3.18
CA ASP A 225 -6.75 -22.47 1.99
C ASP A 225 -5.59 -23.42 2.39
N PRO A 226 -5.55 -24.67 1.89
CA PRO A 226 -4.53 -25.63 2.28
C PRO A 226 -3.10 -25.24 1.92
N MET A 227 -2.88 -24.51 0.82
CA MET A 227 -1.55 -24.10 0.38
C MET A 227 -1.09 -22.86 1.16
N VAL A 228 -1.96 -21.88 1.36
CA VAL A 228 -1.70 -20.73 2.24
C VAL A 228 -1.33 -21.22 3.64
N LYS A 229 -2.04 -22.22 4.18
CA LYS A 229 -1.71 -22.85 5.48
C LYS A 229 -0.33 -23.51 5.50
N VAL A 230 0.15 -24.06 4.39
CA VAL A 230 1.52 -24.62 4.26
C VAL A 230 2.56 -23.50 4.22
N LEU A 231 2.33 -22.45 3.43
CA LEU A 231 3.25 -21.30 3.33
C LEU A 231 3.31 -20.49 4.64
N LEU A 232 2.18 -20.33 5.34
CA LEU A 232 2.14 -19.75 6.68
C LEU A 232 2.96 -20.57 7.68
N LYS A 233 2.90 -21.91 7.62
CA LYS A 233 3.75 -22.76 8.47
C LYS A 233 5.24 -22.60 8.14
N LYS A 234 5.61 -22.49 6.87
CA LYS A 234 6.99 -22.17 6.46
C LYS A 234 7.46 -20.85 7.08
N GLY A 235 6.61 -19.83 7.14
CA GLY A 235 6.89 -18.56 7.81
C GLY A 235 7.09 -18.63 9.34
N LEU A 236 6.67 -19.72 10.01
CA LEU A 236 6.98 -19.94 11.43
C LEU A 236 8.43 -20.37 11.68
N GLU A 237 9.14 -20.80 10.63
CA GLU A 237 10.53 -21.27 10.66
C GLU A 237 11.51 -20.16 10.20
N ASP A 238 11.01 -18.95 9.91
CA ASP A 238 11.81 -17.81 9.47
C ASP A 238 12.73 -17.28 10.60
N GLU A 239 13.87 -16.74 10.21
CA GLU A 239 14.81 -16.07 11.10
C GLU A 239 14.28 -14.71 11.61
N SER A 240 13.41 -14.06 10.84
CA SER A 240 12.81 -12.79 11.22
C SER A 240 11.65 -13.01 12.20
N ASN A 241 11.77 -12.42 13.38
CA ASN A 241 10.68 -12.33 14.37
C ASN A 241 9.40 -11.68 13.80
N TYR A 242 9.48 -10.80 12.79
CA TYR A 242 8.28 -10.16 12.23
C TYR A 242 7.54 -11.09 11.27
N VAL A 243 8.24 -11.72 10.31
CA VAL A 243 7.70 -12.81 9.49
C VAL A 243 7.05 -13.90 10.35
N VAL A 244 7.72 -14.38 11.39
CA VAL A 244 7.18 -15.37 12.34
C VAL A 244 5.91 -14.86 13.03
N ARG A 245 5.83 -13.58 13.39
CA ARG A 245 4.64 -12.98 14.02
C ARG A 245 3.44 -12.93 13.07
N CYS A 246 3.65 -12.51 11.82
CA CYS A 246 2.62 -12.50 10.77
C CYS A 246 2.13 -13.92 10.44
N ALA A 247 3.05 -14.87 10.23
CA ALA A 247 2.75 -16.29 10.04
C ALA A 247 1.90 -16.86 11.19
N HIS A 248 2.26 -16.54 12.43
CA HIS A 248 1.57 -16.97 13.64
C HIS A 248 0.16 -16.37 13.77
N HIS A 249 -0.02 -15.09 13.43
CA HIS A 249 -1.33 -14.45 13.40
C HIS A 249 -2.21 -15.03 12.29
N GLY A 250 -1.69 -15.18 11.07
CA GLY A 250 -2.40 -15.79 9.94
C GLY A 250 -2.81 -17.26 10.16
N LEU A 251 -2.15 -17.98 11.08
CA LEU A 251 -2.57 -19.33 11.50
C LEU A 251 -3.62 -19.34 12.63
N GLY A 252 -4.12 -18.16 13.06
CA GLY A 252 -5.07 -18.02 14.17
C GLY A 252 -4.50 -18.42 15.53
N MET A 253 -3.16 -18.43 15.70
CA MET A 253 -2.53 -18.89 16.93
C MET A 253 -2.54 -17.79 18.01
N PRO A 254 -2.79 -18.14 19.29
CA PRO A 254 -2.87 -17.16 20.39
C PRO A 254 -1.49 -16.57 20.69
N PRO A 255 -1.34 -15.24 20.77
CA PRO A 255 -0.02 -14.57 20.79
C PRO A 255 0.92 -15.16 21.83
N LYS A 256 2.15 -15.48 21.41
CA LYS A 256 3.22 -15.95 22.29
C LYS A 256 3.44 -14.92 23.41
N ARG A 257 3.31 -15.38 24.66
CA ARG A 257 3.58 -14.61 25.89
C ARG A 257 5.07 -14.57 26.19
#